data_AF-A0A8H8M5M3-F1
#
_entry.id   AF-A0A8H8M5M3-F1
#
_cell.length_a   1.000
_cell.length_b   1.000
_cell.length_c   1.000
_cell.angle_alpha   90.00
_cell.angle_beta   90.00
_cell.angle_gamma   90.00
#
_symmetry.space_group_name_H-M   'P 1'
#
loop_
_entity.id
_entity.type
_entity.pdbx_description
1 polymer ?
#
loop_
_entity_poly.entity_id
_entity_poly.type
_entity_poly.pdbx_seq_one_letter_code
_entity_poly.pdbx_strand_id
1 'polypeptide(L)'
;MRILALVPNLRRLALPSQYFPRFTTPGVLLSITHLTVSEDVFPSSTPDLLTLQTIHIYGPLWPTRVETIISHCPHLRFIECTIPYSSQTYVTPAAQCAETLLMRLPSLVSIEFASSKRVILSLKQFLLGYMNDKKYRDRISTRYLSLEEDSPCEKWFQESNYEA
;
A
#
# COMPACT_ATOMS: atom_id res chain seq x y z
N MET A 1 1.16 -22.44 2.21
CA MET A 1 0.49 -22.08 0.94
C MET A 1 1.35 -22.57 -0.22
N ARG A 2 1.00 -23.72 -0.84
CA ARG A 2 1.79 -24.40 -1.89
C ARG A 2 1.64 -23.77 -3.29
N ILE A 3 0.63 -22.93 -3.49
CA ILE A 3 0.25 -22.39 -4.81
C ILE A 3 1.34 -21.49 -5.40
N LEU A 4 1.99 -20.65 -4.60
CA LEU A 4 2.99 -19.69 -5.10
C LEU A 4 4.28 -20.39 -5.57
N ALA A 5 4.60 -21.56 -5.00
CA ALA A 5 5.68 -22.41 -5.49
C ALA A 5 5.37 -23.04 -6.86
N LEU A 6 4.08 -23.15 -7.23
CA LEU A 6 3.64 -23.71 -8.52
C LEU A 6 3.54 -22.65 -9.62
N VAL A 7 3.70 -21.36 -9.28
CA VAL A 7 3.63 -20.25 -10.23
C VAL A 7 4.91 -19.41 -10.21
N PRO A 8 6.07 -19.98 -10.58
CA PRO A 8 7.38 -19.32 -10.44
C PRO A 8 7.50 -18.01 -11.23
N ASN A 9 6.70 -17.86 -12.30
CA ASN A 9 6.67 -16.67 -13.15
C ASN A 9 5.66 -15.61 -12.70
N LEU A 10 4.96 -15.81 -11.57
CA LEU A 10 3.97 -14.85 -11.09
C LEU A 10 4.67 -13.54 -10.70
N ARG A 11 4.32 -12.45 -11.39
CA ARG A 11 4.88 -11.11 -11.15
C ARG A 11 3.96 -10.18 -10.39
N ARG A 12 2.65 -10.43 -10.46
CA ARG A 12 1.60 -9.60 -9.88
C ARG A 12 0.76 -10.47 -8.97
N LEU A 13 0.59 -10.05 -7.72
CA LEU A 13 -0.16 -10.79 -6.72
C LEU A 13 -1.11 -9.83 -6.02
N ALA A 14 -2.39 -10.17 -5.99
CA ALA A 14 -3.41 -9.48 -5.23
C ALA A 14 -3.98 -10.44 -4.19
N LEU A 15 -3.99 -10.05 -2.92
CA LEU A 15 -4.54 -10.87 -1.84
C LEU A 15 -4.94 -10.02 -0.64
N PRO A 16 -6.01 -10.37 0.08
CA PRO A 16 -6.27 -9.80 1.39
C PRO A 16 -5.14 -10.14 2.35
N SER A 17 -4.82 -9.20 3.23
CA SER A 17 -3.77 -9.34 4.24
C SER A 17 -3.83 -10.62 5.06
N GLN A 18 -5.03 -11.09 5.42
CA GLN A 18 -5.20 -12.34 6.18
C GLN A 18 -4.65 -13.59 5.46
N TYR A 19 -4.55 -13.53 4.13
CA TYR A 19 -3.97 -14.58 3.31
C TYR A 19 -2.51 -14.31 2.96
N PHE A 20 -1.91 -13.24 3.51
CA PHE A 20 -0.51 -12.95 3.30
C PHE A 20 0.29 -14.16 3.79
N PRO A 21 1.03 -14.83 2.89
CA PRO A 21 1.53 -16.13 3.27
C PRO A 21 2.62 -15.93 4.31
N ARG A 22 2.47 -16.63 5.44
CA ARG A 22 3.47 -16.69 6.50
C ARG A 22 4.62 -17.56 5.99
N PHE A 23 5.48 -16.99 5.16
CA PHE A 23 6.51 -17.76 4.46
C PHE A 23 7.65 -18.11 5.40
N THR A 24 7.61 -19.33 5.94
CA THR A 24 8.77 -19.99 6.56
C THR A 24 9.65 -20.71 5.53
N THR A 25 9.37 -20.58 4.23
CA THR A 25 10.15 -21.22 3.16
C THR A 25 10.94 -20.15 2.39
N PRO A 26 12.28 -20.13 2.51
CA PRO A 26 13.13 -19.21 1.75
C PRO A 26 12.91 -19.39 0.25
N GLY A 27 12.67 -18.29 -0.48
CA GLY A 27 12.78 -18.26 -1.95
C GLY A 27 11.49 -18.27 -2.77
N VAL A 28 10.29 -18.33 -2.18
CA VAL A 28 9.03 -18.47 -2.95
C VAL A 28 8.50 -17.14 -3.52
N LEU A 29 8.85 -15.99 -2.92
CA LEU A 29 8.39 -14.67 -3.38
C LEU A 29 9.36 -13.92 -4.29
N LEU A 30 10.45 -14.58 -4.73
CA LEU A 30 11.56 -13.96 -5.44
C LEU A 30 11.19 -13.34 -6.80
N SER A 31 9.99 -13.56 -7.32
CA SER A 31 9.57 -13.08 -8.63
C SER A 31 8.53 -11.97 -8.60
N ILE A 32 7.92 -11.67 -7.45
CA ILE A 32 6.83 -10.70 -7.37
C ILE A 32 7.38 -9.29 -7.47
N THR A 33 6.79 -8.52 -8.38
CA THR A 33 7.16 -7.12 -8.65
C THR A 33 6.02 -6.16 -8.30
N HIS A 34 4.78 -6.62 -8.32
CA HIS A 34 3.59 -5.86 -7.97
C HIS A 34 2.76 -6.63 -6.95
N LEU A 35 2.45 -5.99 -5.83
CA LEU A 35 1.67 -6.58 -4.74
C LEU A 35 0.48 -5.68 -4.42
N THR A 36 -0.74 -6.23 -4.43
CA THR A 36 -1.97 -5.56 -4.00
C THR A 36 -2.52 -6.24 -2.76
N VAL A 37 -2.82 -5.46 -1.73
CA VAL A 37 -3.05 -5.94 -0.36
C VAL A 37 -4.05 -5.06 0.37
N SER A 38 -4.90 -5.66 1.20
CA SER A 38 -5.78 -4.91 2.11
C SER A 38 -5.06 -4.57 3.43
N GLU A 39 -5.64 -3.61 4.16
CA GLU A 39 -5.59 -3.25 5.60
C GLU A 39 -4.64 -3.96 6.61
N ASP A 40 -3.96 -5.07 6.36
CA ASP A 40 -3.06 -5.68 7.37
C ASP A 40 -1.83 -6.36 6.77
N VAL A 41 -1.04 -5.54 6.08
CA VAL A 41 -0.24 -6.06 4.96
C VAL A 41 0.90 -6.98 5.37
N PHE A 42 1.51 -6.81 6.53
CA PHE A 42 2.76 -7.47 6.83
C PHE A 42 2.87 -7.89 8.30
N PRO A 43 2.60 -9.16 8.65
CA PRO A 43 2.97 -9.68 9.96
C PRO A 43 4.48 -9.56 10.14
N SER A 44 4.97 -9.55 11.39
CA SER A 44 6.41 -9.53 11.68
C SER A 44 7.19 -10.70 11.07
N SER A 45 6.50 -11.74 10.62
CA SER A 45 7.03 -12.89 9.87
C SER A 45 7.08 -12.67 8.34
N THR A 46 6.87 -11.45 7.87
CA THR A 46 6.97 -11.10 6.45
C THR A 46 8.41 -11.31 5.96
N PRO A 47 8.63 -12.06 4.87
CA PRO A 47 9.96 -12.20 4.29
C PRO A 47 10.35 -10.94 3.50
N ASP A 48 11.64 -10.75 3.27
CA ASP A 48 12.12 -9.67 2.42
C ASP A 48 11.63 -9.84 0.97
N LEU A 49 10.99 -8.79 0.45
CA LEU A 49 10.42 -8.70 -0.88
C LEU A 49 11.36 -7.91 -1.80
N LEU A 50 12.57 -8.43 -1.99
CA LEU A 50 13.66 -7.72 -2.66
C LEU A 50 13.36 -7.37 -4.13
N THR A 51 12.44 -8.08 -4.80
CA THR A 51 12.05 -7.79 -6.19
C THR A 51 10.84 -6.88 -6.31
N LEU A 52 10.21 -6.51 -5.19
CA LEU A 52 8.99 -5.72 -5.21
C LEU A 52 9.28 -4.28 -5.62
N GLN A 53 8.58 -3.82 -6.65
CA GLN A 53 8.71 -2.47 -7.20
C GLN A 53 7.47 -1.62 -6.95
N THR A 54 6.30 -2.25 -6.92
CA THR A 54 5.02 -1.56 -6.72
C THR A 54 4.22 -2.26 -5.63
N ILE A 55 3.70 -1.49 -4.69
CA ILE A 55 2.71 -1.98 -3.72
C ILE A 55 1.45 -1.13 -3.83
N HIS A 56 0.30 -1.79 -3.83
CA HIS A 56 -1.01 -1.17 -3.81
C HIS A 56 -1.73 -1.59 -2.53
N ILE A 57 -2.03 -0.62 -1.68
CA ILE A 57 -2.68 -0.81 -0.39
C ILE A 57 -4.13 -0.34 -0.51
N TYR A 58 -5.08 -1.27 -0.34
CA TYR A 58 -6.48 -0.96 -0.12
C TYR A 58 -6.68 -0.73 1.38
N GLY A 59 -6.77 0.54 1.77
CA GLY A 59 -6.80 1.01 3.16
C GLY A 59 -5.86 2.21 3.40
N PRO A 60 -5.79 2.71 4.64
CA PRO A 60 -4.82 3.74 5.03
C PRO A 60 -3.38 3.26 4.91
N LEU A 61 -2.44 4.19 4.94
CA LEU A 61 -1.06 3.87 5.29
C LEU A 61 -0.88 4.19 6.79
N TRP A 62 -0.74 3.17 7.63
CA TRP A 62 -0.53 3.36 9.08
C TRP A 62 0.95 3.44 9.44
N PRO A 63 1.32 4.16 10.53
CA PRO A 63 2.70 4.23 11.00
C PRO A 63 3.31 2.86 11.29
N THR A 64 2.51 1.94 11.85
CA THR A 64 2.91 0.55 12.10
C THR A 64 3.28 -0.21 10.81
N ARG A 65 2.74 0.20 9.65
CA ARG A 65 2.99 -0.41 8.34
C ARG A 65 4.25 0.16 7.65
N VAL A 66 4.61 1.41 7.96
CA VAL A 66 5.73 2.12 7.30
C VAL A 66 7.07 1.45 7.60
N GLU A 67 7.32 1.08 8.86
CA GLU A 67 8.58 0.41 9.22
C GLU A 67 8.75 -0.90 8.46
N THR A 68 7.68 -1.69 8.35
CA THR A 68 7.72 -2.98 7.66
C THR A 68 7.95 -2.82 6.16
N ILE A 69 7.37 -1.78 5.54
CA ILE A 69 7.66 -1.44 4.14
C ILE A 69 9.13 -1.07 3.96
N ILE A 70 9.65 -0.22 4.85
CA ILE A 70 11.06 0.23 4.78
C ILE A 70 12.02 -0.94 4.97
N SER A 71 11.73 -1.87 5.89
CA SER A 71 12.61 -2.99 6.20
C SER A 71 12.57 -4.10 5.16
N HIS A 72 11.38 -4.50 4.71
CA HIS A 72 11.22 -5.67 3.85
C HIS A 72 11.11 -5.36 2.36
N CYS A 73 10.88 -4.10 1.96
CA CYS A 73 10.72 -3.71 0.56
C CYS A 73 11.75 -2.63 0.15
N PRO A 74 13.06 -2.87 0.30
CA PRO A 74 14.09 -1.83 0.12
C PRO A 74 14.18 -1.27 -1.31
N HIS A 75 13.68 -2.01 -2.31
CA HIS A 75 13.72 -1.63 -3.73
C HIS A 75 12.39 -1.09 -4.28
N LEU A 76 11.43 -0.82 -3.39
CA LEU A 76 10.11 -0.36 -3.75
C LEU A 76 10.16 1.05 -4.37
N ARG A 77 9.53 1.21 -5.54
CA ARG A 77 9.55 2.43 -6.35
C ARG A 77 8.21 3.15 -6.36
N PHE A 78 7.11 2.42 -6.26
CA PHE A 78 5.78 2.98 -6.39
C PHE A 78 4.87 2.48 -5.27
N ILE A 79 4.14 3.40 -4.64
CA ILE A 79 3.13 3.08 -3.64
C ILE A 79 1.81 3.67 -4.11
N GLU A 80 0.80 2.82 -4.21
CA GLU A 80 -0.58 3.23 -4.47
C GLU A 80 -1.39 2.97 -3.20
N CYS A 81 -2.18 3.94 -2.75
CA CYS A 81 -3.01 3.85 -1.56
C CYS A 81 -4.45 4.20 -1.91
N THR A 82 -5.35 3.23 -1.86
CA THR A 82 -6.79 3.46 -2.01
C THR A 82 -7.43 3.63 -0.64
N ILE A 83 -7.82 4.86 -0.27
CA ILE A 83 -8.48 5.15 1.00
C ILE A 83 -10.00 4.99 0.81
N PRO A 84 -10.67 4.10 1.59
CA PRO A 84 -12.12 3.91 1.50
C PRO A 84 -12.93 5.19 1.69
N TYR A 85 -14.04 5.32 0.98
CA TYR A 85 -14.86 6.54 0.89
C TYR A 85 -15.33 7.10 2.25
N SER A 86 -15.52 6.24 3.26
CA SER A 86 -16.14 6.57 4.55
C SER A 86 -15.17 7.04 5.63
N SER A 87 -13.85 6.91 5.44
CA SER A 87 -12.92 6.92 6.58
C SER A 87 -11.99 8.13 6.61
N GLN A 88 -12.46 9.23 7.20
CA GLN A 88 -11.62 10.42 7.44
C GLN A 88 -10.49 10.17 8.46
N THR A 89 -10.64 9.17 9.33
CA THR A 89 -9.63 8.80 10.33
C THR A 89 -8.33 8.31 9.70
N TYR A 90 -8.38 7.91 8.42
CA TYR A 90 -7.25 7.40 7.65
C TYR A 90 -6.36 8.49 7.05
N VAL A 91 -6.83 9.75 7.03
CA VAL A 91 -6.17 10.84 6.33
C VAL A 91 -4.87 11.28 6.99
N THR A 92 -4.91 11.60 8.29
CA THR A 92 -3.74 12.08 9.03
C THR A 92 -2.60 11.05 9.07
N PRO A 93 -2.86 9.77 9.39
CA PRO A 93 -1.83 8.74 9.37
C PRO A 93 -1.21 8.59 7.97
N ALA A 94 -2.03 8.59 6.92
CA ALA A 94 -1.54 8.46 5.56
C ALA A 94 -0.58 9.59 5.16
N ALA A 95 -0.87 10.83 5.55
CA ALA A 95 -0.01 11.98 5.28
C ALA A 95 1.36 11.88 6.00
N GLN A 96 1.37 11.54 7.30
CA GLN A 96 2.60 11.34 8.08
C GLN A 96 3.47 10.21 7.51
N CYS A 97 2.81 9.12 7.12
CA CYS A 97 3.49 7.96 6.58
C CYS A 97 4.11 8.24 5.21
N ALA A 98 3.43 9.02 4.37
CA ALA A 98 3.97 9.44 3.07
C ALA A 98 5.29 10.19 3.22
N GLU A 99 5.38 11.10 4.18
CA GLU A 99 6.60 11.86 4.47
C GLU A 99 7.73 10.92 4.89
N THR A 100 7.44 10.06 5.87
CA THR A 100 8.41 9.11 6.42
C THR A 100 8.97 8.17 5.34
N LEU A 101 8.10 7.66 4.47
CA LEU A 101 8.52 6.80 3.35
C LEU A 101 9.39 7.56 2.35
N LEU A 102 9.00 8.76 1.93
CA LEU A 102 9.79 9.55 0.97
C LEU A 102 11.16 9.95 1.52
N MET A 103 11.28 10.12 2.84
CA MET A 103 12.55 10.41 3.53
C MET A 103 13.43 9.18 3.73
N ARG A 104 12.83 8.03 4.09
CA ARG A 104 13.59 6.84 4.55
C ARG A 104 13.70 5.72 3.52
N LEU A 105 13.00 5.81 2.40
CA LEU A 105 13.06 4.85 1.30
C LEU A 105 13.62 5.54 0.05
N PRO A 106 14.96 5.55 -0.16
CA PRO A 106 15.60 6.30 -1.24
C PRO A 106 15.22 5.83 -2.64
N SER A 107 14.83 4.57 -2.77
CA SER A 107 14.39 3.92 -4.02
C SER A 107 12.99 4.33 -4.45
N LEU A 108 12.18 4.86 -3.53
CA LEU A 108 10.83 5.28 -3.80
C LEU A 108 10.86 6.36 -4.88
N VAL A 109 9.87 6.39 -5.77
CA VAL A 109 9.75 7.38 -6.84
C VAL A 109 8.50 8.22 -6.60
N SER A 110 7.36 7.57 -6.40
CA SER A 110 6.10 8.28 -6.13
C SER A 110 5.15 7.53 -5.20
N ILE A 111 4.26 8.29 -4.58
CA ILE A 111 3.12 7.81 -3.80
C ILE A 111 1.84 8.38 -4.41
N GLU A 112 0.92 7.52 -4.80
CA GLU A 112 -0.40 7.90 -5.30
C GLU A 112 -1.48 7.58 -4.27
N PHE A 113 -2.34 8.57 -3.99
CA PHE A 113 -3.52 8.38 -3.16
C PHE A 113 -4.79 8.44 -4.00
N ALA A 114 -5.59 7.38 -3.96
CA ALA A 114 -6.89 7.31 -4.61
C ALA A 114 -8.01 7.29 -3.58
N SER A 115 -8.96 8.23 -3.66
CA SER A 115 -10.12 8.25 -2.75
C SER A 115 -11.23 9.17 -3.24
N SER A 116 -12.28 9.31 -2.43
CA SER A 116 -13.35 10.29 -2.63
C SER A 116 -12.81 11.72 -2.64
N LYS A 117 -13.53 12.61 -3.32
CA LYS A 117 -13.18 14.04 -3.37
C LYS A 117 -13.00 14.65 -1.97
N ARG A 118 -13.87 14.31 -1.02
CA ARG A 118 -13.83 14.84 0.34
C ARG A 118 -12.56 14.40 1.08
N VAL A 119 -12.22 13.12 1.00
CA VAL A 119 -11.03 12.55 1.66
C VAL A 119 -9.75 13.12 1.05
N ILE A 120 -9.66 13.20 -0.28
CA ILE A 120 -8.49 13.76 -0.97
C ILE A 120 -8.28 15.24 -0.62
N LEU A 121 -9.34 16.05 -0.49
CA LEU A 121 -9.21 17.45 -0.08
C LEU A 121 -8.63 17.56 1.33
N SER A 122 -9.12 16.77 2.29
CA SER A 122 -8.53 16.70 3.62
C SER A 122 -7.08 16.22 3.57
N LEU A 123 -6.78 15.18 2.79
CA LEU A 123 -5.43 14.65 2.64
C LEU A 123 -4.44 15.69 2.13
N LYS A 124 -4.82 16.47 1.12
CA LYS A 124 -3.99 17.56 0.60
C LYS A 124 -3.66 18.59 1.68
N GLN A 125 -4.62 18.94 2.54
CA GLN A 125 -4.38 19.87 3.66
C GLN A 125 -3.36 19.32 4.65
N PHE A 126 -3.48 18.05 5.05
CA PHE A 126 -2.51 17.42 5.95
C PHE A 126 -1.14 17.24 5.29
N LEU A 127 -1.08 16.83 4.02
CA LEU A 127 0.17 16.71 3.28
C LEU A 127 0.92 18.04 3.21
N LEU A 128 0.22 19.18 3.05
CA LEU A 128 0.85 20.50 3.10
C LEU A 128 1.40 20.85 4.48
N GLY A 129 0.77 20.37 5.55
CA GLY A 129 1.22 20.59 6.93
C GLY A 129 2.43 19.74 7.33
N TYR A 130 2.53 18.51 6.81
CA TYR A 130 3.65 17.62 7.08
C TYR A 130 4.82 17.83 6.12
N MET A 131 4.56 18.07 4.83
CA MET A 131 5.62 18.14 3.81
C MET A 131 6.17 19.54 3.60
N ASN A 132 7.20 19.86 4.37
CA ASN A 132 7.93 21.12 4.22
C ASN A 132 8.78 21.15 2.93
N ASP A 133 9.42 20.04 2.57
CA ASP A 133 10.27 19.97 1.38
C ASP A 133 9.44 19.84 0.09
N LYS A 134 9.67 20.77 -0.85
CA LYS A 134 9.03 20.76 -2.18
C LYS A 134 9.39 19.50 -2.98
N LYS A 135 10.61 18.98 -2.82
CA LYS A 135 11.09 17.77 -3.49
C LYS A 135 10.20 16.55 -3.20
N TYR A 136 9.67 16.43 -1.99
CA TYR A 136 8.78 15.33 -1.62
C TYR A 136 7.36 15.54 -2.09
N ARG A 137 6.89 16.80 -2.13
CA ARG A 137 5.55 17.14 -2.62
C ARG A 137 5.34 16.76 -4.09
N ASP A 138 6.33 17.00 -4.95
CA ASP A 138 6.24 16.68 -6.38
C ASP A 138 6.18 15.16 -6.65
N ARG A 139 6.51 14.33 -5.65
CA ARG A 139 6.46 12.87 -5.72
C ARG A 139 5.12 12.29 -5.26
N ILE A 140 4.17 13.14 -4.89
CA ILE A 140 2.83 12.71 -4.45
C ILE A 140 1.79 13.11 -5.47
N SER A 141 1.02 12.12 -5.90
CA SER A 141 -0.17 12.32 -6.73
C SER A 141 -1.43 11.95 -5.97
N THR A 142 -2.55 12.55 -6.37
CA THR A 142 -3.87 12.21 -5.83
C THR A 142 -4.84 12.00 -6.97
N ARG A 143 -5.61 10.91 -6.92
CA ARG A 143 -6.64 10.55 -7.89
C ARG A 143 -8.01 10.53 -7.21
N TYR A 144 -9.01 11.10 -7.88
CA TYR A 144 -10.40 11.01 -7.44
C TYR A 144 -11.01 9.73 -7.98
N LEU A 145 -11.65 8.95 -7.11
CA LEU A 145 -12.46 7.81 -7.50
C LEU A 145 -13.92 8.28 -7.65
N SER A 146 -14.55 7.97 -8.79
CA SER A 146 -15.96 8.25 -9.03
C SER A 146 -16.82 7.17 -8.36
N LEU A 147 -17.92 7.57 -7.72
CA LEU A 147 -18.91 6.64 -7.14
C LEU A 147 -19.55 5.69 -8.17
N GLU A 148 -19.44 6.01 -9.46
CA GLU A 148 -19.92 5.18 -10.57
C GLU A 148 -18.92 4.07 -10.96
N GLU A 149 -17.68 4.17 -10.51
CA GLU A 149 -16.69 3.09 -10.63
C GLU A 149 -16.81 2.18 -9.41
N ASP A 150 -17.79 1.28 -9.45
CA ASP A 150 -17.79 0.07 -8.63
C ASP A 150 -16.53 -0.74 -8.96
N SER A 151 -15.40 -0.36 -8.37
CA SER A 151 -14.13 -1.05 -8.52
C SER A 151 -14.35 -2.49 -8.04
N PRO A 152 -14.21 -3.52 -8.90
CA PRO A 152 -14.41 -4.91 -8.52
C PRO A 152 -13.55 -5.31 -7.31
N CYS A 153 -12.37 -4.68 -7.18
CA CYS A 153 -11.47 -4.87 -6.06
C CYS A 153 -12.08 -4.37 -4.73
N GLU A 154 -12.84 -3.27 -4.74
CA GLU A 154 -13.43 -2.73 -3.52
C GLU A 154 -14.50 -3.68 -2.96
N LYS A 155 -15.34 -4.27 -3.82
CA LYS A 155 -16.30 -5.33 -3.43
C LYS A 155 -15.59 -6.56 -2.88
N TRP A 156 -14.53 -7.01 -3.56
CA TRP A 156 -13.76 -8.18 -3.13
C TRP A 156 -13.09 -8.00 -1.76
N PHE A 157 -12.56 -6.81 -1.47
CA PHE A 157 -11.96 -6.51 -0.17
C PHE A 157 -12.99 -6.18 0.93
N GLN A 158 -14.18 -5.67 0.58
CA GLN A 158 -15.27 -5.46 1.52
C GLN A 158 -15.85 -6.78 2.03
N GLU A 159 -16.11 -7.75 1.15
CA GLU A 159 -16.67 -9.06 1.52
C GLU A 159 -15.79 -9.79 2.56
N SER A 160 -14.46 -9.70 2.42
CA SER A 160 -13.50 -10.34 3.34
C SER A 160 -13.41 -9.71 4.74
N ASN A 161 -13.94 -8.51 4.96
CA ASN A 161 -13.92 -7.81 6.25
C ASN A 161 -15.22 -8.00 7.06
N TYR A 162 -16.27 -8.59 6.48
CA TYR A 162 -17.55 -8.84 7.15
C TYR A 162 -17.70 -10.25 7.73
N GLU A 163 -16.74 -11.15 7.50
CA GLU A 163 -16.75 -12.52 8.03
C GLU A 163 -15.85 -12.73 9.28
N ALA A 164 -15.61 -11.68 10.08
CA ALA A 164 -14.84 -11.75 11.33
C ALA A 164 -15.71 -11.57 12.58
#